data_AF-A0A364LHJ2-F1
#
_entry.id   AF-A0A364LHJ2-F1
#
_cell.length_a   1.000
_cell.length_b   1.000
_cell.length_c   1.000
_cell.angle_alpha   90.00
_cell.angle_beta   90.00
_cell.angle_gamma   90.00
#
_symmetry.space_group_name_H-M   'P 1'
#
loop_
_entity.id
_entity.type
_entity.pdbx_description
1 polymer ?
#
loop_
_entity_poly.entity_id
_entity_poly.type
_entity_poly.pdbx_seq_one_letter_code
_entity_poly.pdbx_strand_id
1 'polypeptide(L)'
;MWMNISNFFLNNIVGFIGIFFSWLFTYKYYKKSLNQQATEANKEIINLINQSNNQTISKQYLIEQAVTEYLKKGTPVNFIDSLAISNEEKAEIYDTAVLRGKGRAAKNNPYR
;
A
#
# COMPACT_ATOMS: atom_id res chain seq x y z
N MET A 1 -26.59 -3.00 -51.26
CA MET A 1 -25.39 -2.31 -50.73
C MET A 1 -25.58 -1.91 -49.25
N TRP A 2 -26.10 -2.79 -48.40
CA TRP A 2 -26.30 -2.53 -46.95
C TRP A 2 -25.47 -3.47 -46.05
N MET A 3 -24.98 -4.60 -46.57
CA MET A 3 -24.11 -5.53 -45.82
C MET A 3 -22.72 -4.95 -45.50
N ASN A 4 -22.18 -4.03 -46.30
CA ASN A 4 -20.82 -3.49 -46.09
C ASN A 4 -20.70 -2.53 -44.89
N ILE A 5 -21.75 -1.79 -44.57
CA ILE A 5 -21.71 -0.80 -43.48
C ILE A 5 -21.80 -1.51 -42.13
N SER A 6 -22.67 -2.53 -42.00
CA SER A 6 -22.77 -3.34 -40.79
C SER A 6 -21.46 -4.07 -40.46
N ASN A 7 -20.80 -4.67 -41.47
CA ASN A 7 -19.52 -5.35 -41.31
C ASN A 7 -18.37 -4.37 -40.98
N PHE A 8 -18.41 -3.15 -41.52
CA PHE A 8 -17.44 -2.11 -41.18
C PHE A 8 -17.57 -1.66 -39.72
N PHE A 9 -18.78 -1.42 -39.22
CA PHE A 9 -19.00 -1.06 -37.81
C PHE A 9 -18.64 -2.22 -36.86
N LEU A 10 -19.00 -3.46 -37.19
CA LEU A 10 -18.62 -4.65 -36.43
C LEU A 10 -17.09 -4.82 -36.35
N ASN A 11 -16.36 -4.70 -37.47
CA ASN A 11 -14.90 -4.81 -37.47
C ASN A 11 -14.22 -3.70 -36.66
N ASN A 12 -14.72 -2.46 -36.72
CA ASN A 12 -14.19 -1.37 -35.90
C ASN A 12 -14.44 -1.60 -34.41
N ILE A 13 -15.64 -2.07 -34.03
CA ILE A 13 -15.96 -2.41 -32.63
C ILE A 13 -15.03 -3.51 -32.11
N VAL A 14 -14.80 -4.57 -32.90
CA VAL A 14 -13.86 -5.64 -32.53
C VAL A 14 -12.43 -5.09 -32.37
N GLY A 15 -12.00 -4.17 -33.24
CA GLY A 15 -10.70 -3.50 -33.12
C GLY A 15 -10.56 -2.65 -31.86
N PHE A 16 -11.57 -1.84 -31.52
CA PHE A 16 -11.59 -1.04 -30.29
C PHE A 16 -11.60 -1.90 -29.03
N ILE A 17 -12.35 -3.01 -29.05
CA ILE A 17 -12.35 -3.99 -27.96
C ILE A 17 -10.95 -4.59 -27.77
N GLY A 18 -10.25 -4.93 -28.86
CA GLY A 18 -8.88 -5.44 -28.81
C GLY A 18 -7.89 -4.45 -28.19
N ILE A 19 -7.97 -3.16 -28.59
CA ILE A 19 -7.15 -2.08 -28.02
C ILE A 19 -7.45 -1.91 -26.53
N PHE A 20 -8.73 -1.91 -26.16
CA PHE A 20 -9.15 -1.77 -24.77
C PHE A 20 -8.63 -2.91 -23.90
N PHE A 21 -8.76 -4.17 -24.35
CA PHE A 21 -8.24 -5.31 -23.60
C PHE A 21 -6.72 -5.29 -23.52
N SER A 22 -6.00 -4.94 -24.60
CA SER A 22 -4.54 -4.79 -24.58
C SER A 22 -4.09 -3.77 -23.54
N TRP A 23 -4.74 -2.60 -23.49
CA TRP A 23 -4.48 -1.59 -22.47
C TRP A 23 -4.81 -2.09 -21.07
N LEU A 24 -5.95 -2.74 -20.88
CA LEU A 24 -6.38 -3.27 -19.58
C LEU A 24 -5.40 -4.32 -19.05
N PHE A 25 -4.94 -5.24 -19.89
CA PHE A 25 -3.92 -6.22 -19.54
C PHE A 25 -2.61 -5.52 -19.18
N THR A 26 -2.14 -4.61 -20.04
CA THR A 26 -0.91 -3.84 -19.78
C THR A 26 -0.97 -3.10 -18.44
N TYR A 27 -2.09 -2.42 -18.15
CA TYR A 27 -2.33 -1.74 -16.88
C TYR A 27 -2.27 -2.70 -15.68
N LYS A 28 -2.95 -3.86 -15.78
CA LYS A 28 -2.92 -4.87 -14.71
C LYS A 28 -1.52 -5.44 -14.49
N TYR A 29 -0.78 -5.75 -15.56
CA TYR A 29 0.59 -6.24 -15.47
C TYR A 29 1.54 -5.20 -14.88
N TYR A 30 1.43 -3.95 -15.33
CA TYR A 30 2.23 -2.85 -14.80
C TYR A 30 1.97 -2.63 -13.31
N LYS A 31 0.70 -2.59 -12.88
CA LYS A 31 0.33 -2.49 -11.47
C LYS A 31 0.87 -3.66 -10.65
N LYS A 32 0.83 -4.89 -11.21
CA LYS A 32 1.40 -6.07 -10.56
C LYS A 32 2.93 -5.94 -10.39
N SER A 33 3.63 -5.48 -11.43
CA SER A 33 5.08 -5.25 -11.39
C SER A 33 5.47 -4.21 -10.32
N LEU A 34 4.74 -3.10 -10.22
CA LEU A 34 4.97 -2.10 -9.17
C LEU A 34 4.79 -2.68 -7.77
N ASN A 35 3.76 -3.50 -7.55
CA ASN A 35 3.55 -4.16 -6.26
C ASN A 35 4.66 -5.16 -5.92
N GLN A 36 5.19 -5.87 -6.92
CA GLN A 36 6.32 -6.78 -6.74
C GLN A 36 7.59 -6.02 -6.34
N GLN A 37 7.92 -4.94 -7.08
CA GLN A 37 9.06 -4.08 -6.76
C GLN A 37 8.94 -3.47 -5.35
N ALA A 38 7.76 -2.98 -4.97
CA ALA A 38 7.53 -2.47 -3.62
C ALA A 38 7.69 -3.55 -2.54
N THR A 39 7.32 -4.79 -2.84
CA THR A 39 7.48 -5.93 -1.92
C THR A 39 8.95 -6.31 -1.77
N GLU A 40 9.71 -6.36 -2.86
CA GLU A 40 11.13 -6.68 -2.87
C GLU A 40 11.95 -5.59 -2.17
N ALA A 41 11.70 -4.32 -2.47
CA ALA A 41 12.33 -3.20 -1.77
C ALA A 41 12.04 -3.22 -0.26
N ASN A 42 10.80 -3.53 0.15
CA ASN A 42 10.47 -3.65 1.57
C ASN A 42 11.23 -4.80 2.24
N LYS A 43 11.42 -5.94 1.56
CA LYS A 43 12.24 -7.04 2.09
C LYS A 43 13.69 -6.62 2.27
N GLU A 44 14.25 -5.90 1.30
CA GLU A 44 15.62 -5.40 1.38
C GLU A 44 15.79 -4.40 2.53
N ILE A 45 14.84 -3.48 2.72
CA ILE A 45 14.84 -2.55 3.85
C ILE A 45 14.83 -3.31 5.18
N ILE A 46 13.96 -4.31 5.34
CA ILE A 46 13.91 -5.13 6.57
C ILE A 46 15.25 -5.83 6.81
N ASN A 47 15.86 -6.40 5.76
CA ASN A 47 17.15 -7.05 5.88
C ASN A 47 18.26 -6.08 6.33
N LEU A 48 18.30 -4.88 5.75
CA LEU A 48 19.26 -3.84 6.12
C LEU A 48 19.06 -3.37 7.57
N ILE A 49 17.81 -3.22 8.01
CA ILE A 49 17.48 -2.87 9.40
C ILE A 49 18.00 -3.95 10.35
N ASN A 50 17.70 -5.22 10.06
CA ASN A 50 18.15 -6.36 10.87
C ASN A 50 19.68 -6.48 10.93
N GLN A 51 20.38 -6.18 9.83
CA GLN A 51 21.84 -6.16 9.80
C GLN A 51 22.44 -5.00 10.59
N SER A 52 21.78 -3.83 10.59
CA SER A 52 22.29 -2.64 11.27
C SER A 52 22.28 -2.73 12.80
N ASN A 53 21.46 -3.63 13.38
CA ASN A 53 21.18 -3.71 14.83
C ASN A 53 20.83 -2.35 15.47
N ASN A 54 20.38 -1.38 14.68
CA ASN A 54 20.08 -0.03 15.15
C ASN A 54 18.61 0.06 15.58
N GLN A 55 18.39 0.02 16.89
CA GLN A 55 17.05 0.05 17.49
C GLN A 55 16.25 1.30 17.09
N THR A 56 16.90 2.44 16.90
CA THR A 56 16.24 3.69 16.48
C THR A 56 15.67 3.57 15.07
N ILE A 57 16.42 2.97 14.15
CA ILE A 57 15.97 2.75 12.76
C ILE A 57 14.82 1.74 12.74
N SER A 58 14.94 0.64 13.49
CA SER A 58 13.87 -0.35 13.62
C SER A 58 12.56 0.27 14.12
N LYS A 59 12.64 1.10 15.17
CA LYS A 59 11.47 1.79 15.72
C LYS A 59 10.87 2.78 14.72
N GLN A 60 11.71 3.56 14.03
CA GLN A 60 11.26 4.50 13.02
C GLN A 60 10.53 3.78 11.87
N TYR A 61 11.03 2.62 11.44
CA TYR A 61 10.37 1.79 10.43
C TYR A 61 8.98 1.32 10.87
N LEU A 62 8.82 0.86 12.12
CA LEU A 62 7.51 0.48 12.67
C LEU A 62 6.53 1.66 12.69
N ILE A 63 7.00 2.87 13.02
CA ILE A 63 6.19 4.09 12.98
C ILE A 63 5.72 4.38 11.55
N GLU A 64 6.61 4.30 10.54
CA GLU A 64 6.21 4.54 9.14
C GLU A 64 5.19 3.52 8.62
N GLN A 65 5.31 2.25 9.04
CA GLN A 65 4.31 1.22 8.71
C GLN A 65 2.96 1.52 9.38
N ALA A 66 2.97 1.94 10.65
CA ALA A 66 1.76 2.35 11.35
C ALA A 66 1.11 3.59 10.70
N VAL A 67 1.89 4.61 10.32
CA VAL A 67 1.40 5.78 9.57
C VAL A 67 0.77 5.35 8.26
N THR A 68 1.43 4.47 7.52
CA THR A 68 0.93 3.96 6.24
C THR A 68 -0.41 3.24 6.39
N GLU A 69 -0.56 2.42 7.43
CA GLU A 69 -1.84 1.77 7.74
C GLU A 69 -2.92 2.77 8.16
N TYR A 70 -2.56 3.78 8.97
CA TYR A 70 -3.47 4.86 9.31
C TYR A 70 -3.98 5.58 8.05
N LEU A 71 -3.10 5.92 7.11
CA LEU A 71 -3.48 6.59 5.86
C LEU A 71 -4.38 5.73 4.96
N LYS A 72 -4.23 4.40 5.02
CA LYS A 72 -5.04 3.46 4.23
C LYS A 72 -6.40 3.14 4.86
N LYS A 73 -6.45 2.95 6.17
CA LYS A 73 -7.61 2.38 6.88
C LYS A 73 -8.21 3.31 7.94
N GLY A 74 -7.61 4.47 8.19
CA GLY A 74 -8.02 5.41 9.23
C GLY A 74 -7.63 4.98 10.66
N THR A 75 -6.92 3.85 10.81
CA THR A 75 -6.45 3.34 12.11
C THR A 75 -5.21 2.46 11.92
N PRO A 76 -4.20 2.55 12.81
CA PRO A 76 -3.01 1.70 12.74
C PRO A 76 -3.12 0.44 13.64
N VAL A 77 -4.24 0.27 14.36
CA VAL A 77 -4.42 -0.76 15.42
C VAL A 77 -4.11 -2.17 14.91
N ASN A 78 -4.64 -2.55 13.75
CA ASN A 78 -4.42 -3.89 13.18
C ASN A 78 -2.93 -4.22 12.96
N PHE A 79 -2.13 -3.21 12.60
CA PHE A 79 -0.68 -3.41 12.45
C PHE A 79 0.00 -3.45 13.82
N ILE A 80 -0.33 -2.53 14.71
CA ILE A 80 0.30 -2.44 16.03
C ILE A 80 0.01 -3.69 16.89
N ASP A 81 -1.19 -4.25 16.79
CA ASP A 81 -1.59 -5.48 17.48
C ASP A 81 -0.81 -6.71 16.99
N SER A 82 -0.35 -6.69 15.73
CA SER A 82 0.48 -7.77 15.17
C SER A 82 1.92 -7.76 15.69
N LEU A 83 2.34 -6.68 16.36
CA LEU A 83 3.69 -6.52 16.89
C LEU A 83 3.81 -7.15 18.29
N ALA A 84 4.85 -7.96 18.49
CA ALA A 84 5.21 -8.56 19.78
C ALA A 84 6.07 -7.59 20.61
N ILE A 85 5.51 -6.44 20.96
CA ILE A 85 6.15 -5.36 21.73
C ILE A 85 5.29 -4.96 22.95
N SER A 86 5.88 -4.20 23.88
CA SER A 86 5.19 -3.73 25.10
C SER A 86 4.03 -2.78 24.80
N ASN A 87 3.06 -2.67 25.72
CA ASN A 87 1.92 -1.75 25.55
C ASN A 87 2.37 -0.29 25.53
N GLU A 88 3.42 0.05 26.28
CA GLU A 88 4.03 1.38 26.28
C GLU A 88 4.57 1.75 24.90
N GLU A 89 5.28 0.82 24.24
CA GLU A 89 5.78 1.04 22.87
C GLU A 89 4.64 1.08 21.86
N LYS A 90 3.61 0.23 22.00
CA LYS A 90 2.40 0.28 21.16
C LYS A 90 1.72 1.64 21.27
N ALA A 91 1.60 2.17 22.49
CA ALA A 91 1.02 3.47 22.74
C ALA A 91 1.80 4.59 22.05
N GLU A 92 3.13 4.58 22.16
CA GLU A 92 3.99 5.59 21.52
C GLU A 92 3.90 5.54 19.99
N ILE A 93 3.95 4.34 19.42
CA ILE A 93 3.80 4.13 17.96
C ILE A 93 2.43 4.61 17.50
N TYR A 94 1.36 4.28 18.23
CA TYR A 94 0.00 4.72 17.91
C TYR A 94 -0.13 6.25 17.93
N ASP A 95 0.30 6.90 19.01
CA ASP A 95 0.19 8.35 19.15
C ASP A 95 0.98 9.08 18.06
N THR A 96 2.19 8.59 17.77
CA THR A 96 3.04 9.14 16.70
C THR A 96 2.41 8.94 15.32
N ALA A 97 1.86 7.75 15.06
CA ALA A 97 1.24 7.43 13.79
C ALA A 97 -0.02 8.28 13.55
N VAL A 98 -0.86 8.44 14.57
CA VAL A 98 -2.04 9.30 14.50
C VAL A 98 -1.64 10.77 14.36
N LEU A 99 -0.63 11.24 15.11
CA LEU A 99 -0.14 12.62 14.99
C LEU A 99 0.35 12.91 13.58
N ARG A 100 1.17 12.04 13.00
CA ARG A 100 1.72 12.22 11.64
C ARG A 100 0.66 12.04 10.54
N GLY A 101 -0.24 11.05 10.69
CA GLY A 101 -1.28 10.78 9.70
C GLY A 101 -2.46 11.74 9.73
N LYS A 102 -2.79 12.29 10.91
CA LYS A 102 -3.95 13.17 11.14
C LYS A 102 -3.59 14.65 11.35
N GLY A 103 -2.32 14.95 11.66
CA GLY A 103 -1.85 16.28 12.05
C GLY A 103 -2.22 16.70 13.47
N ARG A 104 -2.79 15.79 14.29
CA ARG A 104 -3.17 16.07 15.69
C ARG A 104 -3.05 14.82 16.54
N ALA A 105 -2.76 15.01 17.82
CA ALA A 105 -2.66 13.92 18.79
C ALA A 105 -3.93 13.06 18.83
N ALA A 106 -3.76 11.77 19.14
CA ALA A 106 -4.89 10.89 19.37
C ALA A 106 -5.67 11.35 20.61
N LYS A 107 -7.01 11.37 20.50
CA LYS A 107 -7.88 11.66 21.64
C LYS A 107 -7.95 10.47 22.60
N ASN A 108 -8.07 9.26 22.03
CA ASN A 108 -8.10 8.00 22.76
C ASN A 108 -7.03 7.10 22.15
N ASN A 109 -6.10 6.65 22.99
CA ASN A 109 -5.09 5.66 22.66
C ASN A 109 -5.50 4.34 23.32
N PRO A 110 -5.77 3.27 22.55
CA PRO A 110 -6.25 2.00 23.11
C PRO A 110 -5.19 1.25 23.95
N TYR A 111 -3.94 1.71 23.93
CA TYR A 111 -2.82 1.11 24.63
C TYR A 111 -2.40 1.90 25.90
N ARG A 112 -3.12 2.98 26.25
CA ARG A 112 -2.92 3.79 27.46
C ARG A 112 -4.08 3.66 28.43
#